data_AF-A0A242K8F7-F1
#
_entry.id   AF-A0A242K8F7-F1
#
_cell.length_a   1.000
_cell.length_b   1.000
_cell.length_c   1.000
_cell.angle_alpha   90.00
_cell.angle_beta   90.00
_cell.angle_gamma   90.00
#
_symmetry.space_group_name_H-M   'P 1'
#
loop_
_entity.id
_entity.type
_entity.pdbx_description
1 polymer ?
#
loop_
_entity_poly.entity_id
_entity_poly.type
_entity_poly.pdbx_seq_one_letter_code
_entity_poly.pdbx_strand_id
1 'polypeptide(L)' 'MQSRLSKIRKNYLGMTQKEVAEMLGISPHSYSRKERGLCEFTQDEMLLLYKKTGLSIHYIFLPTKHQNGASEMV' A
#
# COMPACT_ATOMS: atom_id res chain seq x y z
N MET A 1 -14.00 3.61 -1.70
CA MET A 1 -13.23 2.61 -0.92
C MET A 1 -12.87 1.42 -1.81
N GLN A 2 -11.72 1.47 -2.50
CA GLN A 2 -10.97 0.28 -2.93
C GLN A 2 -9.52 0.72 -3.14
N SER A 3 -8.82 1.05 -2.05
CA SER A 3 -7.38 1.20 -2.15
C SER A 3 -6.81 -0.19 -2.44
N ARG A 4 -5.99 -0.29 -3.48
CA ARG A 4 -5.35 -1.54 -3.90
C ARG A 4 -4.73 -2.33 -2.74
N LEU A 5 -4.16 -1.62 -1.77
CA LEU A 5 -3.63 -2.16 -0.51
C LEU A 5 -4.65 -2.95 0.30
N SER A 6 -5.91 -2.51 0.39
CA SER A 6 -6.95 -3.26 1.11
C SER A 6 -7.24 -4.63 0.47
N LYS A 7 -7.15 -4.74 -0.86
CA LYS A 7 -7.25 -6.02 -1.57
C LYS A 7 -6.00 -6.86 -1.35
N ILE A 8 -4.82 -6.26 -1.40
CA ILE A 8 -3.55 -6.97 -1.14
C ILE A 8 -3.57 -7.59 0.26
N ARG A 9 -3.92 -6.78 1.27
CA ARG A 9 -4.02 -7.25 2.64
C ARG A 9 -5.02 -8.41 2.81
N LYS A 10 -6.22 -8.29 2.23
CA LYS A 10 -7.24 -9.34 2.39
C LYS A 10 -6.94 -10.60 1.58
N ASN A 11 -6.49 -10.45 0.34
CA ASN A 11 -6.42 -11.56 -0.61
C ASN A 11 -5.04 -12.23 -0.68
N TYR A 12 -3.97 -11.51 -0.34
CA TYR A 12 -2.60 -12.05 -0.39
C TYR A 12 -2.03 -12.28 1.01
N LEU A 13 -2.32 -11.39 1.97
CA LEU A 13 -1.84 -11.57 3.35
C LEU A 13 -2.85 -12.30 4.25
N GLY A 14 -4.16 -12.21 3.97
CA GLY A 14 -5.19 -12.75 4.85
C GLY A 14 -5.24 -12.08 6.23
N MET A 15 -4.65 -10.88 6.38
CA MET A 15 -4.44 -10.21 7.66
C MET A 15 -5.43 -9.07 7.90
N THR A 16 -5.71 -8.78 9.17
CA THR A 16 -6.39 -7.56 9.62
C THR A 16 -5.47 -6.34 9.52
N GLN A 17 -6.03 -5.13 9.60
CA GLN A 17 -5.21 -3.90 9.62
C GLN A 17 -4.26 -3.86 10.83
N LYS A 18 -4.67 -4.46 11.96
CA LYS A 18 -3.86 -4.52 13.18
C LYS A 18 -2.66 -5.44 12.98
N GLU A 19 -2.88 -6.64 12.45
CA GLU A 19 -1.80 -7.61 12.21
C GLU A 19 -0.78 -7.10 11.20
N VAL A 20 -1.22 -6.41 10.13
CA VAL A 20 -0.28 -5.78 9.19
C VAL A 20 0.51 -4.65 9.85
N ALA A 21 -0.13 -3.86 10.72
CA ALA A 21 0.58 -2.82 11.46
C ALA A 21 1.64 -3.40 12.41
N GLU A 22 1.30 -4.47 13.13
CA GLU A 22 2.24 -5.21 14.00
C GLU A 22 3.42 -5.78 13.20
N MET A 23 3.15 -6.37 12.03
CA MET A 23 4.19 -6.88 11.13
C MET A 23 5.13 -5.77 10.61
N LEU A 24 4.60 -4.56 10.40
CA LEU A 24 5.38 -3.40 9.95
C LEU A 24 6.02 -2.62 11.10
N GLY A 25 5.76 -3.00 12.35
CA GLY A 25 6.27 -2.28 13.52
C GLY A 25 5.68 -0.87 13.68
N ILE A 26 4.46 -0.63 13.18
CA ILE A 26 3.77 0.66 13.26
C ILE A 26 2.44 0.57 14.00
N SER A 27 1.88 1.72 14.36
CA SER A 27 0.55 1.76 14.99
C SER A 27 -0.55 1.36 13.99
N PRO A 28 -1.62 0.69 14.43
CA PRO A 28 -2.78 0.40 13.58
C PRO A 28 -3.38 1.65 12.94
N HIS A 29 -3.36 2.78 13.65
CA HIS A 29 -3.79 4.07 13.13
C HIS A 29 -2.93 4.54 11.95
N SER A 30 -1.60 4.46 12.08
CA SER A 30 -0.65 4.78 11.01
C SER A 30 -0.92 3.92 9.77
N TYR A 31 -1.00 2.60 9.92
CA TYR A 31 -1.32 1.71 8.80
C TYR A 31 -2.68 2.05 8.16
N SER A 32 -3.70 2.31 8.97
CA SER A 32 -5.04 2.65 8.47
C SER A 32 -5.05 3.96 7.67
N ARG A 33 -4.24 4.96 8.03
CA ARG A 33 -4.06 6.20 7.24
C ARG A 33 -3.33 5.93 5.92
N LYS A 34 -2.26 5.12 5.96
CA LYS A 34 -1.49 4.71 4.78
C LYS A 34 -2.33 3.89 3.80
N GLU A 35 -3.11 2.93 4.29
CA GLU A 35 -4.03 2.12 3.47
C GLU A 35 -5.12 3.00 2.82
N ARG A 36 -5.46 4.16 3.40
CA ARG A 36 -6.38 5.15 2.81
C ARG A 36 -5.70 6.15 1.87
N GLY A 37 -4.38 6.12 1.74
CA GLY A 37 -3.61 7.08 0.96
C GLY A 37 -3.46 8.46 1.60
N LEU A 38 -3.70 8.57 2.92
CA LEU A 38 -3.53 9.83 3.66
C LEU A 38 -2.08 10.08 4.09
N CYS A 39 -1.26 9.02 4.09
CA CYS A 39 0.16 9.05 4.40
C CYS A 39 0.89 8.06 3.50
N GLU A 40 2.15 8.36 3.17
CA GLU A 40 2.99 7.47 2.38
C GLU A 40 3.63 6.37 3.25
N PHE A 41 4.02 5.28 2.61
CA PHE A 41 4.84 4.25 3.25
C PHE A 41 6.31 4.65 3.21
N THR A 42 7.05 4.34 4.26
CA THR A 42 8.51 4.50 4.27
C THR A 42 9.16 3.40 3.44
N GLN A 43 10.42 3.60 3.03
CA GLN A 43 11.15 2.59 2.24
C GLN A 43 11.25 1.24 2.96
N ASP A 44 11.52 1.24 4.26
CA ASP A 44 11.56 0.01 5.07
C ASP A 44 10.21 -0.72 5.10
N GLU A 45 9.11 0.00 5.25
CA GLU A 45 7.77 -0.59 5.23
C GLU A 45 7.42 -1.18 3.87
N MET A 46 7.79 -0.48 2.79
CA MET A 46 7.62 -0.99 1.42
C MET A 46 8.43 -2.27 1.18
N LEU A 47 9.67 -2.33 1.68
CA LEU A 47 10.52 -3.51 1.59
C LEU A 47 9.96 -4.69 2.40
N LEU A 48 9.41 -4.43 3.58
CA LEU A 48 8.76 -5.46 4.41
C LEU A 48 7.51 -6.02 3.71
N LEU A 49 6.67 -5.15 3.14
CA LEU A 49 5.50 -5.57 2.37
C LEU A 49 5.90 -6.39 1.13
N TYR A 50 6.95 -5.98 0.42
CA TYR A 50 7.52 -6.76 -0.69
C TYR A 50 7.95 -8.15 -0.24
N LYS A 51 8.77 -8.25 0.81
CA LYS A 51 9.27 -9.52 1.35
C LYS A 51 8.15 -10.46 1.80
N LYS A 52 7.04 -9.92 2.29
CA LYS A 52 5.92 -10.71 2.84
C LYS A 52 4.89 -11.11 1.80
N THR A 53 4.61 -10.24 0.84
CA THR A 53 3.63 -10.53 -0.22
C THR A 53 4.24 -11.23 -1.43
N GLY A 54 5.55 -11.09 -1.65
CA GLY A 54 6.22 -11.51 -2.89
C GLY A 54 5.81 -10.70 -4.12
N LEU A 55 4.98 -9.67 -3.95
CA LEU A 55 4.48 -8.83 -5.03
C LEU A 55 5.45 -7.70 -5.30
N SER A 56 5.63 -7.34 -6.57
CA SER A 56 6.44 -6.18 -6.95
C SER A 56 5.97 -4.90 -6.26
N ILE A 57 6.90 -4.09 -5.77
CA ILE A 57 6.64 -2.76 -5.19
C ILE A 57 5.80 -1.92 -6.14
N HIS A 58 6.08 -2.00 -7.45
CA HIS A 58 5.28 -1.33 -8.48
C HIS A 58 3.82 -1.78 -8.45
N TYR A 59 3.56 -3.09 -8.30
CA TYR A 59 2.21 -3.57 -8.21
C TYR A 59 1.50 -3.08 -6.95
N ILE A 60 2.19 -3.05 -5.80
CA ILE A 60 1.60 -2.68 -4.51
C ILE A 60 1.28 -1.18 -4.43
N PHE A 61 2.21 -0.33 -4.86
CA PHE A 61 2.17 1.11 -4.59
C PHE A 61 1.89 1.98 -5.82
N LEU A 62 1.97 1.46 -7.07
CA LEU A 62 1.61 2.29 -8.21
C LEU A 62 0.09 2.53 -8.27
N PRO A 63 -0.33 3.78 -8.52
CA PRO A 63 -1.72 4.08 -8.81
C PRO A 63 -2.14 3.42 -10.12
N THR A 64 -3.31 2.80 -10.15
CA THR A 64 -3.74 1.98 -11.30
C THR A 64 -4.90 2.54 -12.09
N LYS A 65 -4.95 3.87 -12.20
CA LYS A 65 -5.80 4.55 -13.17
C LYS A 65 -5.05 5.75 -13.75
N HIS A 66 -4.61 5.61 -15.00
CA HIS A 66 -4.65 6.74 -15.94
C HIS A 66 -6.12 7.02 -16.27
N GLN A 67 -6.54 8.29 -16.15
CA GLN A 67 -7.63 9.01 -16.84
C GLN A 67 -7.88 10.31 -16.03
N ASN A 68 -7.68 11.55 -16.48
CA ASN A 68 -7.28 12.20 -17.74
C ASN A 68 -6.81 13.64 -17.41
N GLY A 69 -5.80 14.17 -18.11
CA GLY A 69 -5.56 15.63 -18.15
C GLY A 69 -4.17 16.11 -18.59
N ALA A 70 -4.01 16.32 -19.92
CA ALA A 70 -3.18 17.32 -20.60
C ALA A 70 -1.62 17.20 -20.66
N SER A 71 -1.16 17.05 -21.91
CA SER A 71 -0.18 17.87 -22.67
C SER A 71 0.95 18.60 -21.96
N GLU A 72 2.09 18.60 -22.66
CA GLU A 72 3.27 19.48 -22.57
C GLU A 72 4.19 19.34 -21.36
N MET A 73 5.36 18.73 -21.60
CA MET A 73 6.63 19.46 -21.44
C MET A 73 7.59 19.07 -22.57
N VAL A 74 7.71 20.02 -23.52
CA VAL A 74 8.77 20.34 -24.50
C VAL A 74 9.26 19.30 -25.51
#